data_AF-A0A7I4BM11-F1
#
_entry.id   AF-A0A7I4BM11-F1
#
_cell.length_a   1.000
_cell.length_b   1.000
_cell.length_c   1.000
_cell.angle_alpha   90.00
_cell.angle_beta   90.00
_cell.angle_gamma   90.00
#
_symmetry.space_group_name_H-M   'P 1'
#
loop_
_entity.id
_entity.type
_entity.pdbx_description
1 polymer ?
#
loop_
_entity_poly.entity_id
_entity_poly.type
_entity_poly.pdbx_seq_one_letter_code
_entity_poly.pdbx_strand_id
1 'polypeptide(L)'
;MPSTAPTRDRNVENGATVLSSVDVVEDEVRNVEVSHKSSQLEMEGLRKSEAAKTAFLTGFSALPWLIKPLYGFISDGVPLFGYRRRSYLVLCGLLGALCWGSLAVVVDNKYAAMTAILLSSLSVAFSDVVVDSMVVEKARGESQGAAGSLQSLCWGSSATGGIVSAYFSGYLVETYGTRFVFGVTAVLPLITSAVAGLVGEVPIKASSGDPKVKLTKMAQFISTSKSQLGFLWETVKEPNIFWPTLFIFLWQATPTSDTAMFFFTTNHLGFGPEFLGRVRLVTAVASLVGVGLYNSYLKDVPLRSIFLWTTLLGTALGLTQAHRPLLFIFLLMDFVFS
;
A
#
# COMPACT_ATOMS: atom_id res chain seq x y z
N MET A 1 -61.27 -9.51 -83.28
CA MET A 1 -60.02 -10.24 -82.97
C MET A 1 -59.52 -9.75 -81.62
N PRO A 2 -59.29 -10.64 -80.63
CA PRO A 2 -58.80 -10.22 -79.32
C PRO A 2 -57.27 -10.08 -79.36
N SER A 3 -56.72 -9.05 -78.70
CA SER A 3 -55.29 -8.92 -78.44
C SER A 3 -55.07 -9.00 -76.94
N THR A 4 -54.37 -10.04 -76.51
CA THR A 4 -53.99 -10.33 -75.13
C THR A 4 -52.85 -9.40 -74.69
N ALA A 5 -53.10 -8.56 -73.69
CA ALA A 5 -52.04 -7.86 -72.97
C ALA A 5 -51.43 -8.79 -71.89
N PRO A 6 -50.10 -8.79 -71.67
CA PRO A 6 -49.48 -9.64 -70.68
C PRO A 6 -49.70 -9.06 -69.27
N THR A 7 -50.27 -9.85 -68.38
CA THR A 7 -50.26 -9.61 -66.93
C THR A 7 -48.83 -9.69 -66.43
N ARG A 8 -48.18 -8.54 -66.25
CA ARG A 8 -46.87 -8.41 -65.60
C ARG A 8 -47.04 -8.71 -64.11
N ASP A 9 -46.33 -9.72 -63.61
CA ASP A 9 -46.39 -10.21 -62.23
C ASP A 9 -46.02 -9.12 -61.19
N ARG A 10 -47.04 -8.45 -60.64
CA ARG A 10 -46.89 -7.52 -59.50
C ARG A 10 -46.37 -8.19 -58.22
N ASN A 11 -46.37 -9.51 -58.15
CA ASN A 11 -45.88 -10.26 -57.00
C ASN A 11 -44.34 -10.32 -56.92
N VAL A 12 -43.62 -10.21 -58.05
CA VAL A 12 -42.15 -10.25 -58.06
C VAL A 12 -41.55 -8.91 -57.63
N GLU A 13 -42.16 -7.80 -58.05
CA GLU A 13 -41.72 -6.43 -57.67
C GLU A 13 -41.92 -6.17 -56.17
N ASN A 14 -43.07 -6.56 -55.62
CA ASN A 14 -43.33 -6.44 -54.17
C ASN A 14 -42.41 -7.32 -53.32
N GLY A 15 -42.05 -8.52 -53.80
CA GLY A 15 -41.08 -9.39 -53.11
C GLY A 15 -39.68 -8.79 -53.05
N ALA A 16 -39.23 -8.16 -54.14
CA ALA A 16 -37.92 -7.50 -54.20
C ALA A 16 -37.84 -6.24 -53.34
N THR A 17 -38.90 -5.43 -53.27
CA THR A 17 -38.96 -4.24 -52.40
C THR A 17 -39.03 -4.61 -50.91
N VAL A 18 -39.72 -5.70 -50.57
CA VAL A 18 -39.76 -6.22 -49.19
C VAL A 18 -38.40 -6.79 -48.78
N LEU A 19 -37.74 -7.57 -49.65
CA LEU A 19 -36.38 -8.05 -49.40
C LEU A 19 -35.38 -6.91 -49.18
N SER A 20 -35.39 -5.89 -50.05
CA SER A 20 -34.49 -4.74 -49.86
C SER A 20 -34.78 -3.93 -48.60
N SER A 21 -36.04 -3.91 -48.13
CA SER A 21 -36.40 -3.22 -46.89
C SER A 21 -35.95 -4.01 -45.65
N VAL A 22 -35.99 -5.35 -45.71
CA VAL A 22 -35.47 -6.24 -44.66
C VAL A 22 -33.95 -6.16 -44.59
N ASP A 23 -33.27 -6.17 -45.74
CA ASP A 23 -31.81 -6.03 -45.81
C ASP A 23 -31.32 -4.70 -45.21
N VAL A 24 -32.03 -3.60 -45.48
CA VAL A 24 -31.73 -2.28 -44.91
C VAL A 24 -31.91 -2.26 -43.39
N VAL A 25 -32.95 -2.90 -42.87
CA VAL A 25 -33.19 -2.99 -41.42
C VAL A 25 -32.15 -3.88 -40.75
N GLU A 26 -31.75 -4.99 -41.36
CA GLU A 26 -30.69 -5.86 -40.84
C GLU A 26 -29.33 -5.15 -40.81
N ASP A 27 -29.00 -4.36 -41.84
CA ASP A 27 -27.78 -3.56 -41.87
C ASP A 27 -27.79 -2.44 -40.82
N GLU A 28 -28.94 -1.81 -40.57
CA GLU A 28 -29.09 -0.78 -39.52
C GLU A 28 -28.95 -1.38 -38.11
N VAL A 29 -29.57 -2.53 -37.84
CA VAL A 29 -29.40 -3.27 -36.59
C VAL A 29 -27.95 -3.72 -36.38
N ARG A 30 -27.28 -4.22 -37.45
CA ARG A 30 -25.87 -4.62 -37.41
C ARG A 30 -24.96 -3.42 -37.12
N ASN A 31 -25.25 -2.25 -37.68
CA ASN A 31 -24.49 -1.02 -37.43
C ASN A 31 -24.65 -0.52 -35.98
N VAL A 32 -25.85 -0.61 -35.40
CA VAL A 32 -26.10 -0.26 -33.99
C VAL A 32 -25.35 -1.22 -33.06
N GLU A 33 -25.38 -2.52 -33.35
CA GLU A 33 -24.67 -3.51 -32.52
C GLU A 33 -23.14 -3.37 -32.61
N VAL A 34 -22.61 -3.09 -33.80
CA VAL A 34 -21.18 -2.79 -33.99
C VAL A 34 -20.77 -1.52 -33.25
N SER A 35 -21.58 -0.46 -33.32
CA SER A 35 -21.33 0.81 -32.61
C SER A 35 -21.35 0.63 -31.08
N HIS A 36 -22.31 -0.12 -30.55
CA HIS A 36 -22.36 -0.43 -29.13
C HIS A 36 -21.13 -1.25 -28.70
N LYS A 37 -20.75 -2.26 -29.51
CA LYS A 37 -19.57 -3.10 -29.23
C LYS A 37 -18.27 -2.32 -29.30
N SER A 38 -18.13 -1.38 -30.24
CA SER A 38 -16.95 -0.50 -30.31
C SER A 38 -16.85 0.44 -29.11
N SER A 39 -17.96 1.04 -28.66
CA SER A 39 -17.95 1.89 -27.46
C SER A 39 -17.62 1.08 -26.20
N GLN A 40 -18.12 -0.15 -26.08
CA GLN A 40 -17.74 -1.04 -24.97
C GLN A 40 -16.25 -1.40 -25.00
N LEU A 41 -15.68 -1.67 -26.19
CA LEU A 41 -14.26 -1.97 -26.36
C LEU A 41 -13.37 -0.76 -26.04
N GLU A 42 -13.77 0.44 -26.45
CA GLU A 42 -13.06 1.68 -26.12
C GLU A 42 -13.08 1.95 -24.61
N MET A 43 -14.25 1.82 -23.97
CA MET A 43 -14.40 1.98 -22.53
C MET A 43 -13.59 0.94 -21.75
N GLU A 44 -13.54 -0.31 -22.24
CA GLU A 44 -12.71 -1.35 -21.63
C GLU A 44 -11.21 -1.11 -21.83
N GLY A 45 -10.79 -0.62 -23.00
CA GLY A 45 -9.42 -0.21 -23.27
C GLY A 45 -8.96 0.94 -22.37
N LEU A 46 -9.82 1.95 -22.19
CA LEU A 46 -9.57 3.12 -21.34
C LEU A 46 -9.47 2.69 -19.87
N ARG A 47 -10.36 1.80 -19.41
CA ARG A 47 -10.33 1.23 -18.07
C ARG A 47 -9.08 0.40 -17.79
N LYS A 48 -8.63 -0.43 -18.74
CA LYS A 48 -7.37 -1.19 -18.61
C LYS A 48 -6.16 -0.25 -18.53
N SER A 49 -6.18 0.86 -19.28
CA SER A 49 -5.15 1.90 -19.20
C SER A 49 -5.08 2.55 -17.82
N GLU A 50 -6.23 2.94 -17.24
CA GLU A 50 -6.29 3.52 -15.89
C GLU A 50 -5.83 2.54 -14.81
N ALA A 51 -6.16 1.25 -14.95
CA ALA A 51 -5.68 0.21 -14.05
C ALA A 51 -4.16 0.03 -14.09
N ALA A 52 -3.59 0.02 -15.29
CA ALA A 52 -2.13 -0.06 -15.48
C ALA A 52 -1.41 1.18 -14.91
N LYS A 53 -1.95 2.38 -15.12
CA LYS A 53 -1.40 3.62 -14.54
C LYS A 53 -1.42 3.59 -13.02
N THR A 54 -2.52 3.14 -12.42
CA THR A 54 -2.66 3.02 -10.96
C THR A 54 -1.67 1.99 -10.40
N ALA A 55 -1.57 0.81 -11.03
CA ALA A 55 -0.59 -0.22 -10.65
C ALA A 55 0.85 0.31 -10.72
N PHE A 56 1.19 1.03 -11.79
CA PHE A 56 2.48 1.67 -11.94
C PHE A 56 2.75 2.70 -10.83
N LEU A 57 1.78 3.57 -10.52
CA LEU A 57 1.91 4.56 -9.45
C LEU A 57 2.08 3.90 -8.07
N THR A 58 1.33 2.84 -7.78
CA THR A 58 1.48 2.07 -6.54
C THR A 58 2.87 1.43 -6.45
N GLY A 59 3.33 0.76 -7.52
CA GLY A 59 4.67 0.17 -7.56
C GLY A 59 5.79 1.22 -7.45
N PHE A 60 5.63 2.36 -8.12
CA PHE A 60 6.57 3.48 -8.03
C PHE A 60 6.62 4.06 -6.62
N SER A 61 5.47 4.23 -5.96
CA SER A 61 5.39 4.68 -4.57
C SER A 61 5.97 3.66 -3.58
N ALA A 62 6.06 2.39 -3.93
CA ALA A 62 6.64 1.35 -3.08
C ALA A 62 8.18 1.32 -3.11
N LEU A 63 8.83 2.00 -4.07
CA LEU A 63 10.30 1.97 -4.23
C LEU A 63 11.08 2.33 -2.95
N PRO A 64 10.71 3.37 -2.17
CA PRO A 64 11.43 3.68 -0.94
C PRO A 64 11.38 2.55 0.10
N TRP A 65 10.29 1.78 0.11
CA TRP A 65 10.10 0.66 1.05
C TRP A 65 11.07 -0.51 0.78
N LEU A 66 11.59 -0.63 -0.45
CA LEU A 66 12.54 -1.69 -0.82
C LEU A 66 13.94 -1.46 -0.24
N ILE A 67 14.30 -0.21 0.05
CA ILE A 67 15.63 0.18 0.54
C ILE A 67 15.60 0.58 2.02
N LYS A 68 14.62 0.09 2.78
CA LYS A 68 14.53 0.26 4.25
C LYS A 68 15.86 0.01 5.00
N PRO A 69 16.65 -1.05 4.70
CA PRO A 69 17.92 -1.27 5.40
C PRO A 69 18.88 -0.07 5.30
N LEU A 70 18.86 0.65 4.17
CA LEU A 70 19.68 1.84 3.98
C LEU A 70 19.34 2.95 4.99
N TYR A 71 18.05 3.17 5.26
CA TYR A 71 17.61 4.18 6.23
C TYR A 71 18.01 3.81 7.65
N GLY A 72 17.97 2.52 7.99
CA GLY A 72 18.48 2.00 9.25
C GLY A 72 19.95 2.38 9.43
N PHE A 73 20.79 2.06 8.46
CA PHE A 73 22.21 2.42 8.48
C PHE A 73 22.47 3.92 8.60
N ILE A 74 21.74 4.74 7.83
CA ILE A 74 21.89 6.20 7.86
C ILE A 74 21.55 6.74 9.26
N SER A 75 20.40 6.33 9.80
CA SER A 75 19.93 6.80 11.10
C SER A 75 20.83 6.32 12.25
N ASP A 76 21.40 5.12 12.15
CA ASP A 76 22.27 4.52 13.16
C ASP A 76 23.64 5.17 13.22
N GLY A 77 24.23 5.49 12.06
CA GLY A 77 25.63 5.93 12.00
C GLY A 77 25.86 7.42 11.78
N VAL A 78 24.85 8.21 11.39
CA VAL A 78 25.01 9.66 11.21
C VAL A 78 24.08 10.43 12.18
N PRO A 79 24.60 10.98 13.29
CA PRO A 79 23.80 11.87 14.12
C PRO A 79 23.57 13.22 13.41
N LEU A 80 22.31 13.62 13.28
CA LEU A 80 21.90 14.93 12.75
C LEU A 80 21.61 15.87 13.92
N PHE A 81 22.14 17.09 13.87
CA PHE A 81 21.98 18.10 14.94
C PHE A 81 22.33 17.60 16.36
N GLY A 82 23.21 16.59 16.46
CA GLY A 82 23.59 15.97 17.74
C GLY A 82 22.66 14.85 18.23
N TYR A 83 21.61 14.50 17.48
CA TYR A 83 20.66 13.42 17.79
C TYR A 83 20.69 12.33 16.71
N ARG A 84 20.53 11.06 17.11
CA ARG A 84 20.49 9.92 16.18
C ARG A 84 19.09 9.60 15.67
N ARG A 85 18.03 9.84 16.46
CA ARG A 85 16.65 9.45 16.09
C ARG A 85 15.72 10.64 15.95
N ARG A 86 15.72 11.53 16.94
CA ARG A 86 14.82 12.69 17.02
C ARG A 86 14.85 13.56 15.76
N SER A 87 16.05 13.93 15.32
CA SER A 87 16.21 14.84 14.18
C SER A 87 15.71 14.23 12.87
N TYR A 88 15.87 12.91 12.66
CA TYR A 88 15.36 12.24 11.47
C TYR A 88 13.83 12.21 11.47
N LEU A 89 13.19 11.90 12.59
CA LEU A 89 11.72 11.89 12.68
C LEU A 89 11.12 13.28 12.46
N VAL A 90 11.73 14.33 13.02
CA VAL A 90 11.27 15.71 12.80
C VAL A 90 11.37 16.08 11.32
N LEU A 91 12.51 15.82 10.69
CA LEU A 91 12.74 16.12 9.27
C LEU A 91 11.81 15.33 8.35
N CYS A 92 11.65 14.03 8.59
CA CYS A 92 10.76 13.20 7.78
C CYS A 92 9.31 13.63 7.96
N GLY A 93 8.85 13.92 9.19
CA GLY A 93 7.51 14.42 9.45
C GLY A 93 7.21 15.76 8.74
N LEU A 94 8.16 16.71 8.78
CA LEU A 94 8.03 17.98 8.04
C LEU A 94 8.01 17.76 6.53
N LEU A 95 8.90 16.91 6.00
CA LEU A 95 8.94 16.57 4.59
C LEU A 95 7.62 15.94 4.12
N GLY A 96 7.08 15.01 4.91
CA GLY A 96 5.80 14.35 4.63
C GLY A 96 4.64 15.34 4.63
N ALA A 97 4.58 16.23 5.64
CA ALA A 97 3.57 17.29 5.72
C ALA A 97 3.64 18.25 4.52
N LEU A 98 4.85 18.62 4.08
CA LEU A 98 5.06 19.45 2.89
C LEU A 98 4.61 18.75 1.60
N CYS A 99 4.88 17.45 1.46
CA CYS A 99 4.47 16.68 0.28
C CYS A 99 2.94 16.50 0.20
N TRP A 100 2.29 16.13 1.31
CA TRP A 100 0.84 16.02 1.37
C TRP A 100 0.14 17.37 1.25
N GLY A 101 0.71 18.42 1.86
CA GLY A 101 0.22 19.78 1.74
C GLY A 101 0.35 20.34 0.33
N SER A 102 1.44 20.03 -0.38
CA SER A 102 1.61 20.45 -1.77
C SER A 102 0.61 19.76 -2.70
N LEU A 103 0.30 18.48 -2.47
CA LEU A 103 -0.79 17.75 -3.15
C LEU A 103 -2.17 18.39 -2.93
N ALA A 104 -2.39 19.01 -1.77
CA ALA A 104 -3.65 19.68 -1.46
C ALA A 104 -3.80 21.04 -2.17
N VAL A 105 -2.71 21.81 -2.31
CA VAL A 105 -2.78 23.23 -2.68
C VAL A 105 -2.19 23.55 -4.07
N VAL A 106 -1.02 23.02 -4.41
CA VAL A 106 -0.18 23.56 -5.51
C VAL A 106 0.02 22.58 -6.65
N VAL A 107 -0.17 21.28 -6.41
CA VAL A 107 0.10 20.25 -7.43
C VAL A 107 -1.09 20.10 -8.37
N ASP A 108 -0.88 20.50 -9.63
CA ASP A 108 -1.82 20.32 -10.74
C ASP A 108 -1.29 19.38 -11.84
N ASN A 109 0.02 19.11 -11.88
CA ASN A 109 0.66 18.31 -12.93
C ASN A 109 0.95 16.87 -12.45
N LYS A 110 0.68 15.88 -13.32
CA LYS A 110 0.94 14.45 -13.09
C LYS A 110 2.36 14.15 -12.58
N TYR A 111 3.38 14.81 -13.15
CA TYR A 111 4.77 14.58 -12.74
C TYR A 111 5.04 15.11 -11.34
N ALA A 112 4.45 16.25 -10.97
CA ALA A 112 4.60 16.83 -9.65
C ALA A 112 3.84 16.00 -8.58
N ALA A 113 2.69 15.41 -8.96
CA ALA A 113 1.98 14.47 -8.10
C ALA A 113 2.80 13.20 -7.88
N MET A 114 3.42 12.64 -8.92
CA MET A 114 4.29 11.47 -8.81
C MET A 114 5.49 11.73 -7.91
N THR A 115 6.16 12.87 -8.04
CA THR A 115 7.30 13.21 -7.19
C THR A 115 6.87 13.46 -5.75
N ALA A 116 5.75 14.16 -5.52
CA ALA A 116 5.21 14.38 -4.18
C ALA A 116 4.81 13.07 -3.50
N ILE A 117 4.15 12.15 -4.22
CA ILE A 117 3.79 10.82 -3.72
C ILE A 117 5.05 10.02 -3.37
N LEU A 118 6.05 9.98 -4.26
CA LEU A 118 7.30 9.27 -4.00
C LEU A 118 8.03 9.83 -2.77
N LEU A 119 8.11 11.15 -2.66
CA LEU A 119 8.81 11.82 -1.57
C LEU A 119 8.05 11.68 -0.24
N SER A 120 6.71 11.69 -0.28
CA SER A 120 5.88 11.36 0.88
C SER A 120 6.10 9.91 1.32
N SER A 121 6.19 8.97 0.37
CA SER A 121 6.45 7.57 0.64
C SER A 121 7.84 7.35 1.23
N LEU A 122 8.86 8.07 0.73
CA LEU A 122 10.20 8.10 1.30
C LEU A 122 10.19 8.59 2.76
N SER A 123 9.48 9.68 3.02
CA SER A 123 9.33 10.23 4.37
C SER A 123 8.69 9.22 5.33
N VAL A 124 7.62 8.54 4.91
CA VAL A 124 6.96 7.52 5.72
C VAL A 124 7.88 6.32 5.95
N ALA A 125 8.47 5.76 4.89
CA ALA A 125 9.35 4.60 4.98
C ALA A 125 10.59 4.86 5.87
N PHE A 126 11.18 6.06 5.80
CA PHE A 126 12.29 6.42 6.68
C PHE A 126 11.81 6.55 8.14
N SER A 127 10.69 7.25 8.37
CA SER A 127 10.14 7.44 9.73
C SER A 127 9.83 6.10 10.39
N ASP A 128 9.24 5.18 9.64
CA ASP A 128 8.91 3.82 10.04
C ASP A 128 10.15 3.08 10.56
N VAL A 129 11.22 3.03 9.78
CA VAL A 129 12.49 2.39 10.16
C VAL A 129 13.09 3.01 11.44
N VAL A 130 12.99 4.33 11.60
CA VAL A 130 13.50 5.01 12.80
C VAL A 130 12.64 4.69 14.03
N VAL A 131 11.31 4.68 13.91
CA VAL A 131 10.40 4.30 14.99
C VAL A 131 10.60 2.84 15.40
N ASP A 132 10.71 1.92 14.45
CA ASP A 132 10.97 0.51 14.71
C ASP A 132 12.29 0.31 15.45
N SER A 133 13.32 1.02 15.02
CA SER A 133 14.63 0.97 15.67
C SER A 133 14.55 1.44 17.13
N MET A 134 13.77 2.49 17.41
CA MET A 134 13.53 2.98 18.78
C MET A 134 12.74 1.98 19.64
N VAL A 135 11.74 1.32 19.06
CA VAL A 135 10.95 0.27 19.75
C VAL A 135 11.84 -0.92 20.10
N VAL A 136 12.67 -1.36 19.16
CA VAL A 136 13.62 -2.47 19.37
C VAL A 136 14.68 -2.10 20.40
N GLU A 137 15.24 -0.89 20.36
CA GLU A 137 16.20 -0.41 21.36
C GLU A 137 15.60 -0.40 22.76
N LYS A 138 14.33 0.01 22.89
CA LYS A 138 13.61 0.01 24.16
C LYS A 138 13.26 -1.41 24.64
N ALA A 139 13.02 -2.33 23.72
CA ALA A 139 12.68 -3.71 24.03
C ALA A 139 13.89 -4.59 24.42
N ARG A 140 15.11 -4.26 23.97
CA ARG A 140 16.33 -5.08 24.16
C ARG A 140 16.74 -5.31 25.62
N GLY A 141 16.24 -4.52 26.57
CA GLY A 141 16.52 -4.67 28.01
C GLY A 141 15.35 -5.26 28.82
N GLU A 142 14.24 -5.58 28.17
CA GLU A 142 12.98 -5.94 28.82
C GLU A 142 12.71 -7.46 28.71
N SER A 143 11.82 -7.97 29.56
CA SER A 143 11.33 -9.35 29.45
C SER A 143 10.61 -9.58 28.11
N GLN A 144 10.57 -10.83 27.62
CA GLN A 144 9.87 -11.18 26.37
C GLN A 144 8.41 -10.70 26.35
N GLY A 145 7.69 -10.85 27.46
CA GLY A 145 6.31 -10.36 27.57
C GLY A 145 6.19 -8.83 27.53
N ALA A 146 7.17 -8.10 28.07
CA ALA A 146 7.21 -6.63 28.01
C ALA A 146 7.58 -6.12 26.60
N ALA A 147 8.52 -6.78 25.93
CA ALA A 147 8.84 -6.51 24.52
C ALA A 147 7.62 -6.76 23.61
N GLY A 148 6.93 -7.88 23.80
CA GLY A 148 5.69 -8.19 23.07
C GLY A 148 4.56 -7.21 23.37
N SER A 149 4.45 -6.73 24.61
CA SER A 149 3.48 -5.69 24.99
C SER A 149 3.78 -4.35 24.31
N LEU A 150 5.07 -3.97 24.19
CA LEU A 150 5.48 -2.75 23.50
C LEU A 150 5.16 -2.83 22.00
N GLN A 151 5.47 -3.95 21.34
CA GLN A 151 5.10 -4.17 19.94
C GLN A 151 3.59 -4.19 19.74
N SER A 152 2.85 -4.86 20.62
CA SER A 152 1.38 -4.86 20.61
C SER A 152 0.81 -3.44 20.74
N LEU A 153 1.40 -2.59 21.57
CA LEU A 153 0.98 -1.19 21.70
C LEU A 153 1.19 -0.41 20.39
N CYS A 154 2.31 -0.61 19.70
CA CYS A 154 2.57 0.00 18.39
C CYS A 154 1.52 -0.43 17.36
N TRP A 155 1.29 -1.74 17.23
CA TRP A 155 0.29 -2.29 16.30
C TRP A 155 -1.14 -1.91 16.67
N GLY A 156 -1.47 -1.88 17.95
CA GLY A 156 -2.78 -1.42 18.43
C GLY A 156 -3.02 0.07 18.13
N SER A 157 -1.97 0.89 18.27
CA SER A 157 -2.03 2.31 17.89
C SER A 157 -2.23 2.49 16.38
N SER A 158 -1.51 1.71 15.56
CA SER A 158 -1.67 1.68 14.10
C SER A 158 -3.07 1.25 13.69
N ALA A 159 -3.60 0.16 14.27
CA ALA A 159 -4.95 -0.33 14.02
C ALA A 159 -6.01 0.72 14.39
N THR A 160 -5.83 1.43 15.51
CA THR A 160 -6.72 2.52 15.92
C THR A 160 -6.73 3.66 14.89
N GLY A 161 -5.55 4.07 14.40
CA GLY A 161 -5.44 5.03 13.31
C GLY A 161 -6.11 4.54 12.01
N GLY A 162 -5.96 3.24 11.71
CA GLY A 162 -6.61 2.57 10.59
C GLY A 162 -8.13 2.59 10.67
N ILE A 163 -8.71 2.37 11.85
CA ILE A 163 -10.17 2.46 12.11
C ILE A 163 -10.66 3.87 11.82
N VAL A 164 -10.03 4.89 12.42
CA VAL A 164 -10.41 6.29 12.23
C VAL A 164 -10.30 6.68 10.75
N SER A 165 -9.19 6.34 10.11
CA SER A 165 -8.96 6.63 8.69
C SER A 165 -9.98 5.92 7.79
N ALA A 166 -10.24 4.63 7.99
CA ALA A 166 -11.19 3.86 7.19
C ALA A 166 -12.63 4.39 7.30
N TYR A 167 -13.03 4.81 8.50
CA TYR A 167 -14.36 5.36 8.73
C TYR A 167 -14.57 6.71 8.04
N PHE A 168 -13.61 7.64 8.18
CA PHE A 168 -13.78 9.00 7.68
C PHE A 168 -13.32 9.20 6.22
N SER A 169 -12.34 8.44 5.74
CA SER A 169 -11.71 8.70 4.42
C SER A 169 -12.70 8.63 3.25
N GLY A 170 -13.58 7.63 3.21
CA GLY A 170 -14.57 7.51 2.14
C GLY A 170 -15.54 8.70 2.11
N TYR A 171 -16.11 9.02 3.27
CA TYR A 171 -17.04 10.15 3.43
C TYR A 171 -16.39 11.50 3.10
N LEU A 172 -15.15 11.73 3.56
CA LEU A 172 -14.41 12.96 3.32
C LEU A 172 -14.08 13.15 1.84
N VAL A 173 -13.69 12.08 1.13
CA VAL A 173 -13.41 12.13 -0.30
C VAL A 173 -14.68 12.44 -1.10
N GLU A 174 -15.81 11.82 -0.73
CA GLU A 174 -17.09 12.02 -1.43
C GLU A 174 -17.67 13.43 -1.21
N THR A 175 -17.59 13.96 0.02
CA THR A 175 -18.20 15.24 0.38
C THR A 175 -17.32 16.46 0.07
N TYR A 176 -16.01 16.36 0.35
CA TYR A 176 -15.07 17.50 0.30
C TYR A 176 -14.00 17.36 -0.79
N GLY A 177 -13.97 16.22 -1.49
CA GLY A 177 -13.00 15.95 -2.56
C GLY A 177 -11.62 15.55 -2.07
N THR A 178 -10.78 15.12 -3.02
CA THR A 178 -9.44 14.54 -2.76
C THR A 178 -8.43 15.54 -2.21
N ARG A 179 -8.49 16.81 -2.66
CA ARG A 179 -7.57 17.88 -2.19
C ARG A 179 -7.73 18.17 -0.70
N PHE A 180 -8.96 18.20 -0.21
CA PHE A 180 -9.23 18.36 1.21
C PHE A 180 -8.64 17.21 2.02
N VAL A 181 -8.81 15.97 1.55
CA VAL A 181 -8.28 14.77 2.22
C VAL A 181 -6.75 14.78 2.25
N PHE A 182 -6.07 15.25 1.20
CA PHE A 182 -4.62 15.45 1.23
C PHE A 182 -4.20 16.48 2.29
N GLY A 183 -4.94 17.58 2.43
CA GLY A 183 -4.70 18.58 3.47
C GLY A 183 -4.85 18.03 4.89
N VAL A 184 -5.92 17.26 5.15
CA VAL A 184 -6.12 16.56 6.43
C VAL A 184 -4.98 15.56 6.69
N THR A 185 -4.58 14.81 5.66
CA THR A 185 -3.49 13.83 5.77
C THR A 185 -2.15 14.50 6.09
N ALA A 186 -1.90 15.71 5.59
CA ALA A 186 -0.69 16.47 5.87
C ALA A 186 -0.51 16.82 7.36
N VAL A 187 -1.60 16.85 8.13
CA VAL A 187 -1.55 17.09 9.58
C VAL A 187 -0.93 15.90 10.32
N LEU A 188 -1.10 14.67 9.83
CA LEU A 188 -0.60 13.48 10.53
C LEU A 188 0.94 13.45 10.63
N PRO A 189 1.71 13.61 9.54
CA PRO A 189 3.17 13.73 9.64
C PRO A 189 3.63 14.95 10.46
N LEU A 190 2.85 16.03 10.48
CA LEU A 190 3.13 17.21 11.30
C LEU A 190 3.03 16.88 12.79
N ILE A 191 2.00 16.13 13.20
CA ILE A 191 1.86 15.62 14.57
C ILE A 191 3.04 14.70 14.89
N THR A 192 3.42 13.79 13.99
CA THR A 192 4.60 12.92 14.18
C THR A 192 5.87 13.75 14.41
N SER A 193 6.06 14.82 13.64
CA SER A 193 7.19 15.75 13.83
C SER A 193 7.15 16.46 15.19
N ALA A 194 5.97 16.92 15.62
CA ALA A 194 5.79 17.57 16.92
C ALA A 194 6.08 16.62 18.09
N VAL A 195 5.55 15.38 18.03
CA VAL A 195 5.79 14.34 19.03
C VAL A 195 7.25 13.90 19.03
N ALA A 196 7.89 13.79 17.87
CA ALA A 196 9.33 13.54 17.77
C ALA A 196 10.14 14.64 18.48
N GLY A 197 9.68 15.88 18.42
CA GLY A 197 10.22 17.00 19.18
C GLY A 197 10.24 16.78 20.71
N LEU A 198 9.35 15.94 21.24
CA LEU A 198 9.27 15.61 22.67
C LEU A 198 10.11 14.38 23.05
N VAL A 199 10.69 13.67 22.08
CA VAL A 199 11.56 12.53 22.34
C VAL A 199 12.81 13.02 23.07
N GLY A 200 12.91 12.66 24.35
CA GLY A 200 14.05 12.97 25.21
C GLY A 200 15.26 12.13 24.84
N GLU A 201 15.98 12.52 23.79
CA GLU A 201 17.25 11.91 23.41
C GLU A 201 18.42 12.71 24.01
N VAL A 202 19.45 12.04 24.53
CA VAL A 202 20.63 12.73 25.06
C VAL A 202 21.50 13.18 23.88
N PRO A 203 21.81 14.48 23.75
CA PRO A 203 22.62 14.96 22.64
C PRO A 203 24.02 14.36 22.69
N ILE A 204 24.45 13.76 21.59
CA ILE A 204 25.81 13.31 21.38
C ILE A 204 26.66 14.56 21.20
N LYS A 205 27.51 14.86 22.18
CA LYS A 205 28.42 16.02 22.12
C LYS A 205 29.20 15.99 20.82
N ALA A 206 28.85 16.89 19.91
CA ALA A 206 29.54 17.06 18.64
C ALA A 206 30.90 17.69 18.92
N SER A 207 31.93 16.85 19.02
CA SER A 207 33.31 17.36 18.99
C SER A 207 33.58 17.95 17.61
N SER A 208 33.73 19.29 17.61
CA SER A 208 34.43 20.16 16.67
C SER A 208 33.85 20.35 15.26
N GLY A 209 33.45 21.60 14.96
CA GLY A 209 33.01 22.09 13.64
C GLY A 209 34.11 22.23 12.59
N ASP A 210 35.14 21.39 12.64
CA ASP A 210 36.25 21.41 11.69
C ASP A 210 35.87 20.60 10.41
N PRO A 211 35.94 21.19 9.20
CA PRO A 211 35.64 20.50 7.94
C PRO A 211 36.45 19.20 7.73
N LYS A 212 37.69 19.14 8.24
CA LYS A 212 38.52 17.94 8.18
C LYS A 212 37.94 16.81 9.02
N VAL A 213 37.42 17.12 10.20
CA VAL A 213 36.76 16.16 11.09
C VAL A 213 35.45 15.63 10.49
N LYS A 214 34.70 16.46 9.74
CA LYS A 214 33.50 16.00 9.01
C LYS A 214 33.85 15.01 7.91
N LEU A 215 34.89 15.28 7.12
CA LEU A 215 35.33 14.39 6.05
C LEU A 215 35.87 13.06 6.60
N THR A 216 36.66 13.11 7.68
CA THR A 216 37.13 11.91 8.39
C THR A 216 35.97 11.10 8.98
N LYS A 217 34.94 11.77 9.56
CA LYS A 217 33.73 11.09 10.05
C LYS A 217 32.93 10.43 8.92
N MET A 218 32.83 11.06 7.74
CA MET A 218 32.14 10.47 6.59
C MET A 218 32.91 9.26 6.03
N ALA A 219 34.24 9.35 5.94
CA ALA A 219 35.08 8.22 5.55
C ALA A 219 35.01 7.06 6.57
N GLN A 220 34.98 7.39 7.87
CA GLN A 220 34.83 6.42 8.96
C GLN A 220 33.42 5.81 9.00
N PHE A 221 32.38 6.57 8.66
CA PHE A 221 31.03 6.05 8.46
C PHE A 221 31.01 5.06 7.29
N ILE A 222 31.58 5.39 6.14
CA ILE A 222 31.63 4.48 4.97
C ILE A 222 32.38 3.19 5.32
N SER A 223 33.49 3.26 6.05
CA SER A 223 34.23 2.06 6.46
C SER A 223 33.46 1.22 7.49
N THR A 224 32.76 1.85 8.43
CA THR A 224 31.92 1.18 9.43
C THR A 224 30.67 0.57 8.78
N SER A 225 30.04 1.25 7.82
CA SER A 225 28.91 0.71 7.07
C SER A 225 29.33 -0.49 6.22
N LYS A 226 30.54 -0.46 5.64
CA LYS A 226 31.09 -1.61 4.91
C LYS A 226 31.34 -2.82 5.83
N SER A 227 31.83 -2.59 7.06
CA SER A 227 32.02 -3.69 8.02
C SER A 227 30.68 -4.22 8.54
N GLN A 228 29.72 -3.34 8.87
CA GLN A 228 28.37 -3.74 9.25
C GLN A 228 27.64 -4.51 8.14
N LEU A 229 27.81 -4.12 6.88
CA LEU A 229 27.26 -4.87 5.74
C LEU A 229 27.90 -6.26 5.63
N GLY A 230 29.19 -6.38 5.91
CA GLY A 230 29.88 -7.67 6.02
C GLY A 230 29.29 -8.54 7.12
N PHE A 231 29.06 -7.98 8.32
CA PHE A 231 28.42 -8.72 9.42
C PHE A 231 27.00 -9.15 9.08
N LEU A 232 26.17 -8.26 8.53
CA LEU A 232 24.81 -8.62 8.09
C LEU A 232 24.84 -9.74 7.05
N TRP A 233 25.77 -9.68 6.10
CA TRP A 233 25.90 -10.71 5.08
C TRP A 233 26.27 -12.07 5.67
N GLU A 234 27.17 -12.10 6.66
CA GLU A 234 27.49 -13.33 7.39
C GLU A 234 26.31 -13.84 8.23
N THR A 235 25.53 -12.96 8.85
CA THR A 235 24.29 -13.33 9.55
C THR A 235 23.23 -13.90 8.61
N VAL A 236 23.04 -13.31 7.43
CA VAL A 236 22.05 -13.79 6.44
C VAL A 236 22.43 -15.17 5.89
N LYS A 237 23.73 -15.49 5.79
CA LYS A 237 24.20 -16.82 5.38
C LYS A 237 24.00 -17.90 6.44
N GLU A 238 23.76 -17.52 7.69
CA GLU A 238 23.58 -18.50 8.75
C GLU A 238 22.34 -19.38 8.43
N PRO A 239 22.46 -20.71 8.38
CA PRO A 239 21.36 -21.58 7.94
C PRO A 239 20.06 -21.40 8.74
N ASN A 240 20.18 -21.08 10.03
CA ASN A 240 19.03 -20.82 10.91
C ASN A 240 18.23 -19.57 10.51
N ILE A 241 18.85 -18.64 9.79
CA ILE A 241 18.25 -17.36 9.35
C ILE A 241 17.96 -17.42 7.84
N PHE A 242 18.85 -18.01 7.05
CA PHE A 242 18.73 -18.11 5.60
C PHE A 242 17.44 -18.82 5.19
N TRP A 243 17.15 -20.01 5.75
CA TRP A 243 15.98 -20.80 5.32
C TRP A 243 14.64 -20.11 5.62
N PRO A 244 14.38 -19.58 6.84
CA PRO A 244 13.18 -18.79 7.09
C PRO A 244 13.09 -17.55 6.21
N THR A 245 14.20 -16.84 5.99
CA THR A 245 14.23 -15.62 5.16
C THR A 245 13.92 -15.95 3.70
N LEU A 246 14.49 -17.03 3.16
CA LEU A 246 14.23 -17.49 1.80
C LEU A 246 12.77 -17.94 1.63
N PHE A 247 12.22 -18.63 2.63
CA PHE A 247 10.82 -19.01 2.63
C PHE A 247 9.90 -17.79 2.57
N ILE A 248 10.12 -16.78 3.45
CA ILE A 248 9.35 -15.54 3.45
C ILE A 248 9.53 -14.78 2.14
N PHE A 249 10.74 -14.73 1.59
CA PHE A 249 11.02 -14.09 0.32
C PHE A 249 10.26 -14.74 -0.84
N LEU A 250 10.32 -16.07 -0.98
CA LEU A 250 9.62 -16.79 -2.03
C LEU A 250 8.10 -16.65 -1.89
N TRP A 251 7.60 -16.65 -0.65
CA TRP A 251 6.19 -16.42 -0.37
C TRP A 251 5.76 -15.02 -0.81
N GLN A 252 6.47 -13.96 -0.41
CA GLN A 252 6.19 -12.57 -0.77
C GLN A 252 6.46 -12.25 -2.25
N ALA A 253 7.35 -13.00 -2.91
CA ALA A 253 7.60 -12.89 -4.34
C ALA A 253 6.45 -13.45 -5.20
N THR A 254 5.48 -14.12 -4.59
CA THR A 254 4.29 -14.61 -5.30
C THR A 254 3.47 -13.40 -5.79
N PRO A 255 3.10 -13.33 -7.08
CA PRO A 255 2.36 -12.20 -7.62
C PRO A 255 1.04 -11.98 -6.88
N THR A 256 0.86 -10.81 -6.27
CA THR A 256 -0.38 -10.46 -5.59
C THR A 256 -1.40 -9.90 -6.58
N SER A 257 -2.67 -10.25 -6.38
CA SER A 257 -3.77 -9.83 -7.25
C SER A 257 -4.48 -8.57 -6.74
N ASP A 258 -3.91 -7.85 -5.78
CA ASP A 258 -4.61 -6.80 -5.02
C ASP A 258 -5.13 -5.67 -5.90
N THR A 259 -4.30 -5.16 -6.82
CA THR A 259 -4.72 -4.10 -7.75
C THR A 259 -5.78 -4.63 -8.71
N ALA A 260 -5.63 -5.85 -9.22
CA ALA A 260 -6.62 -6.47 -10.10
C ALA A 260 -7.96 -6.69 -9.38
N MET A 261 -7.93 -7.10 -8.12
CA MET A 261 -9.09 -7.32 -7.26
C MET A 261 -9.76 -5.99 -6.89
N PHE A 262 -8.99 -4.93 -6.64
CA PHE A 262 -9.51 -3.58 -6.44
C PHE A 262 -10.29 -3.10 -7.66
N PHE A 263 -9.72 -3.22 -8.86
CA PHE A 263 -10.40 -2.85 -10.10
C PHE A 263 -11.59 -3.76 -10.41
N PHE A 264 -11.54 -5.04 -10.05
CA PHE A 264 -12.69 -5.92 -10.14
C PHE A 264 -13.82 -5.48 -9.21
N THR A 265 -13.50 -5.14 -7.97
CA THR A 265 -14.45 -4.75 -6.94
C THR A 265 -15.10 -3.39 -7.23
N THR A 266 -14.31 -2.41 -7.64
CA THR A 266 -14.82 -1.06 -7.94
C THR A 266 -15.56 -1.03 -9.28
N ASN A 267 -14.99 -1.64 -10.33
CA ASN A 267 -15.47 -1.41 -11.69
C ASN A 267 -16.31 -2.58 -12.27
N HIS A 268 -16.22 -3.81 -11.77
CA HIS A 268 -17.14 -4.90 -12.18
C HIS A 268 -18.28 -5.09 -11.17
N LEU A 269 -17.99 -5.03 -9.87
CA LEU A 269 -19.01 -5.17 -8.82
C LEU A 269 -19.70 -3.83 -8.47
N GLY A 270 -19.15 -2.69 -8.91
CA GLY A 270 -19.76 -1.37 -8.73
C GLY A 270 -19.73 -0.86 -7.29
N PHE A 271 -18.86 -1.40 -6.44
CA PHE A 271 -18.79 -0.97 -5.04
C PHE A 271 -18.18 0.43 -4.93
N GLY A 272 -18.94 1.34 -4.33
CA GLY A 272 -18.50 2.72 -4.10
C GLY A 272 -17.40 2.84 -3.04
N PRO A 273 -16.73 4.01 -2.97
CA PRO A 273 -15.70 4.29 -1.97
C PRO A 273 -16.18 4.09 -0.53
N GLU A 274 -17.45 4.35 -0.24
CA GLU A 274 -18.05 4.14 1.08
C GLU A 274 -18.04 2.66 1.50
N PHE A 275 -18.46 1.75 0.60
CA PHE A 275 -18.47 0.32 0.89
C PHE A 275 -17.04 -0.21 1.12
N LEU A 276 -16.09 0.24 0.30
CA LEU A 276 -14.67 -0.11 0.47
C LEU A 276 -14.11 0.40 1.80
N GLY A 277 -14.52 1.60 2.22
CA GLY A 277 -14.20 2.15 3.54
C GLY A 277 -14.73 1.27 4.68
N ARG A 278 -16.00 0.82 4.59
CA ARG A 278 -16.60 -0.10 5.57
C ARG A 278 -15.89 -1.46 5.64
N VAL A 279 -15.46 -2.01 4.50
CA VAL A 279 -14.68 -3.26 4.48
C VAL A 279 -13.35 -3.07 5.21
N ARG A 280 -12.64 -1.96 4.95
CA ARG A 280 -11.39 -1.62 5.65
C ARG A 280 -11.61 -1.40 7.15
N LEU A 281 -12.75 -0.84 7.54
CA LEU A 281 -13.11 -0.69 8.94
C LEU A 281 -13.25 -2.04 9.65
N VAL A 282 -13.94 -3.01 9.05
CA VAL A 282 -14.07 -4.37 9.60
C VAL A 282 -12.69 -5.03 9.74
N THR A 283 -11.84 -4.89 8.73
CA THR A 283 -10.45 -5.35 8.77
C THR A 283 -9.66 -4.72 9.93
N ALA A 284 -9.78 -3.40 10.12
CA ALA A 284 -9.05 -2.69 11.18
C ALA A 284 -9.55 -3.06 12.59
N VAL A 285 -10.87 -3.25 12.76
CA VAL A 285 -11.45 -3.76 14.02
C VAL A 285 -10.98 -5.19 14.30
N ALA A 286 -10.99 -6.06 13.30
CA ALA A 286 -10.48 -7.43 13.41
C ALA A 286 -9.00 -7.45 13.82
N SER A 287 -8.18 -6.57 13.22
CA SER A 287 -6.78 -6.38 13.61
C SER A 287 -6.66 -5.98 15.08
N LEU A 288 -7.42 -4.99 15.54
CA LEU A 288 -7.40 -4.52 16.93
C LEU A 288 -7.77 -5.63 17.93
N VAL A 289 -8.78 -6.46 17.60
CA VAL A 289 -9.15 -7.64 18.39
C VAL A 289 -8.00 -8.64 18.42
N GLY A 290 -7.34 -8.88 17.29
CA GLY A 290 -6.16 -9.73 17.20
C GLY A 290 -5.01 -9.26 18.10
N VAL A 291 -4.71 -7.95 18.09
CA VAL A 291 -3.72 -7.33 18.97
C VAL A 291 -4.09 -7.56 20.45
N GLY A 292 -5.36 -7.39 20.81
CA GLY A 292 -5.85 -7.62 22.18
C GLY A 292 -5.71 -9.07 22.63
N LEU A 293 -6.06 -10.03 21.76
CA LEU A 293 -5.88 -11.46 22.02
C LEU A 293 -4.41 -11.83 22.16
N TYR A 294 -3.54 -11.28 21.29
CA TYR A 294 -2.11 -11.51 21.38
C TYR A 294 -1.53 -11.01 22.70
N ASN A 295 -1.83 -9.77 23.08
CA ASN A 295 -1.32 -9.17 24.31
C ASN A 295 -1.84 -9.86 25.59
N SER A 296 -3.02 -10.48 25.51
CA SER A 296 -3.65 -11.14 26.66
C SER A 296 -3.19 -12.58 26.83
N TYR A 297 -3.01 -13.33 25.74
CA TYR A 297 -2.83 -14.78 25.80
C TYR A 297 -1.61 -15.33 25.06
N LEU A 298 -1.12 -14.65 24.01
CA LEU A 298 -0.07 -15.20 23.14
C LEU A 298 1.31 -14.59 23.38
N LYS A 299 1.41 -13.43 24.05
CA LYS A 299 2.71 -12.75 24.27
C LYS A 299 3.73 -13.57 25.07
N ASP A 300 3.26 -14.50 25.91
CA ASP A 300 4.11 -15.37 26.74
C ASP A 300 4.31 -16.77 26.12
N VAL A 301 3.67 -17.05 24.98
CA VAL A 301 3.75 -18.34 24.28
C VAL A 301 4.96 -18.34 23.33
N PRO A 302 5.72 -19.46 23.23
CA PRO A 302 6.84 -19.55 22.31
C PRO A 302 6.39 -19.37 20.86
N LEU A 303 7.08 -18.49 20.11
CA LEU A 303 6.77 -18.14 18.71
C LEU A 303 6.56 -19.36 17.80
N ARG A 304 7.33 -20.43 17.99
CA ARG A 304 7.19 -21.67 17.19
C ARG A 304 5.80 -22.30 17.31
N SER A 305 5.19 -22.26 18.49
CA SER A 305 3.85 -22.81 18.70
C SER A 305 2.79 -21.92 18.06
N ILE A 306 2.97 -20.60 18.18
CA ILE A 306 2.10 -19.61 17.51
C ILE A 306 2.10 -19.87 16.00
N PHE A 307 3.28 -19.92 15.37
CA PHE A 307 3.40 -20.16 13.93
C PHE A 307 2.76 -21.47 13.48
N LEU A 308 2.93 -22.54 14.24
CA LEU A 308 2.35 -23.85 13.90
C LEU A 308 0.83 -23.78 13.91
N TRP A 309 0.24 -23.27 14.99
CA TRP A 309 -1.22 -23.20 15.14
C TRP A 309 -1.86 -22.20 14.17
N THR A 310 -1.24 -21.04 13.92
CA THR A 310 -1.74 -20.06 12.95
C THR A 310 -1.69 -20.60 11.53
N THR A 311 -0.64 -21.36 11.17
CA THR A 311 -0.52 -21.96 9.83
C THR A 311 -1.51 -23.10 9.62
N LEU A 312 -1.73 -23.95 10.64
CA LEU A 312 -2.73 -25.02 10.57
C LEU A 312 -4.16 -24.47 10.47
N LEU A 313 -4.49 -23.49 11.32
CA LEU A 313 -5.80 -22.82 11.24
C LEU A 313 -5.95 -22.10 9.91
N GLY A 314 -4.88 -21.47 9.42
CA GLY A 314 -4.89 -20.72 8.19
C GLY A 314 -5.12 -21.59 6.95
N THR A 315 -4.44 -22.73 6.88
CA THR A 315 -4.64 -23.70 5.78
C THR A 315 -6.03 -24.35 5.85
N ALA A 316 -6.52 -24.70 7.05
CA ALA A 316 -7.86 -25.25 7.23
C ALA A 316 -8.96 -24.28 6.77
N LEU A 317 -8.86 -23.00 7.16
CA LEU A 317 -9.79 -21.96 6.70
C LEU A 317 -9.66 -21.69 5.20
N GLY A 318 -8.44 -21.67 4.66
CA GLY A 318 -8.18 -21.47 3.23
C GLY A 318 -8.79 -22.55 2.34
N LEU A 319 -8.90 -23.80 2.83
CA LEU A 319 -9.52 -24.91 2.11
C LEU A 319 -11.05 -24.80 2.00
N THR A 320 -11.71 -24.00 2.84
CA THR A 320 -13.18 -23.96 2.90
C THR A 320 -13.87 -23.15 1.78
N GLN A 321 -13.16 -22.71 0.73
CA GLN A 321 -13.70 -21.85 -0.36
C GLN A 321 -14.45 -20.59 0.09
N ALA A 322 -14.47 -20.26 1.39
CA ALA A 322 -14.71 -18.91 1.82
C ALA A 322 -13.51 -18.11 1.31
N HIS A 323 -13.67 -17.37 0.21
CA HIS A 323 -12.59 -16.60 -0.42
C HIS A 323 -12.24 -15.31 0.38
N ARG A 324 -12.79 -15.14 1.59
CA ARG A 324 -12.68 -13.93 2.42
C ARG A 324 -11.97 -14.04 3.80
N PRO A 325 -11.66 -15.21 4.40
CA PRO A 325 -10.82 -15.32 5.59
C PRO A 325 -9.31 -15.39 5.30
N LEU A 326 -8.88 -15.49 4.03
CA LEU A 326 -7.48 -15.26 3.66
C LEU A 326 -7.01 -13.88 4.13
N LEU A 327 -7.91 -12.89 4.17
CA LEU A 327 -7.71 -11.57 4.76
C LEU A 327 -7.47 -11.61 6.27
N PHE A 328 -8.06 -12.56 7.00
CA PHE A 328 -7.86 -12.70 8.46
C PHE A 328 -6.51 -13.32 8.80
N ILE A 329 -6.04 -14.26 7.98
CA ILE A 329 -4.69 -14.84 8.08
C ILE A 329 -3.66 -13.83 7.57
N PHE A 330 -3.94 -13.10 6.48
CA PHE A 330 -3.12 -11.97 6.05
C PHE A 330 -3.00 -10.93 7.17
N LEU A 331 -4.09 -10.58 7.86
CA LEU A 331 -4.05 -9.65 8.99
C LEU A 331 -3.28 -10.17 10.20
N LEU A 332 -3.36 -11.47 10.48
CA LEU A 332 -2.57 -12.12 11.54
C LEU A 332 -1.10 -12.29 11.15
N MET A 333 -0.78 -12.43 9.86
CA MET A 333 0.57 -12.58 9.36
C MET A 333 1.26 -11.25 9.09
N ASP A 334 0.55 -10.23 8.60
CA ASP A 334 1.02 -8.82 8.58
C ASP A 334 1.35 -8.36 10.01
N PHE A 335 0.56 -8.79 10.99
CA PHE A 335 0.83 -8.57 12.42
C PHE A 335 2.08 -9.29 12.95
N VAL A 336 2.51 -10.39 12.33
CA VAL A 336 3.65 -11.20 12.79
C VAL A 336 4.92 -10.96 11.96
N PHE A 337 4.80 -10.50 10.72
CA PHE A 337 5.90 -10.45 9.75
C PHE A 337 6.13 -9.08 9.12
N SER A 338 5.36 -8.06 9.47
CA SER A 338 5.70 -6.68 9.09
C SER A 338 6.38 -5.92 10.22
#